data_AF-A0A1X6P860-F1
#
_entry.id   AF-A0A1X6P860-F1
#
_cell.length_a   1.000
_cell.length_b   1.000
_cell.length_c   1.000
_cell.angle_alpha   90.00
_cell.angle_beta   90.00
_cell.angle_gamma   90.00
#
_symmetry.space_group_name_H-M   'P 1'
#
loop_
_entity.id
_entity.type
_entity.pdbx_description
1 polymer ?
#
loop_
_entity_poly.entity_id
_entity_poly.type
_entity_poly.pdbx_seq_one_letter_code
_entity_poly.pdbx_strand_id
1 'polypeptide(L)'
;MVATQSGMSAVLFGGRSGYTYMGDRYFNDLHLFDGVRGGWLPLTPAAASPAPGRRAGHIAHLVNDRAVLVHGGLLDGACSYADTWLFDLVSGHWVRPPYADGPDAPLARESHASAALPGSIVLFGGAADNGMYLSDVAVLDTGTLRWATGGVVARGATPVGRAGAALAPIDDRRLLLVGGETGWSTEGGRGVVLDTAYASVAEMRELMAAAVGRGGGAEACVVCLTAPVDTVFLWCAHYVCCWACAKRVMPTCPLCRGHVFKAQRVFKR
;
A
#
# COMPACT_ATOMS: atom_id res chain seq x y z
N MET A 1 9.55 13.38 4.47
CA MET A 1 10.88 13.76 3.93
C MET A 1 11.34 12.64 3.02
N VAL A 2 11.99 12.97 1.91
CA VAL A 2 12.57 11.98 0.99
C VAL A 2 13.97 12.41 0.56
N ALA A 3 14.91 11.47 0.49
CA ALA A 3 16.24 11.73 -0.05
C ALA A 3 16.24 11.61 -1.58
N THR A 4 17.06 12.41 -2.24
CA THR A 4 17.38 12.26 -3.68
C THR A 4 18.36 11.10 -3.88
N GLN A 5 18.42 10.54 -5.09
CA GLN A 5 19.25 9.38 -5.41
C GLN A 5 20.75 9.53 -5.06
N SER A 6 21.28 10.74 -5.17
CA SER A 6 22.68 11.02 -4.82
C SER A 6 22.96 10.98 -3.32
N GLY A 7 21.92 10.97 -2.48
CA GLY A 7 22.01 11.15 -1.04
C GLY A 7 22.48 12.55 -0.60
N MET A 8 22.87 13.39 -1.57
CA MET A 8 23.40 14.73 -1.35
C MET A 8 22.31 15.80 -1.29
N SER A 9 21.04 15.44 -1.47
CA SER A 9 19.93 16.37 -1.30
C SER A 9 18.70 15.64 -0.80
N ALA A 10 17.80 16.34 -0.11
CA ALA A 10 16.55 15.77 0.38
C ALA A 10 15.41 16.78 0.22
N VAL A 11 14.21 16.31 -0.07
CA VAL A 11 13.00 17.12 -0.12
C VAL A 11 12.12 16.82 1.10
N LEU A 12 11.73 17.86 1.81
CA LEU A 12 10.78 17.80 2.90
C LEU A 12 9.47 18.47 2.45
N PHE A 13 8.35 17.85 2.80
CA PHE A 13 7.02 18.39 2.58
C PHE A 13 6.20 18.28 3.86
N GLY A 14 5.48 19.36 4.19
CA GLY A 14 4.48 19.40 5.24
C GLY A 14 5.01 19.10 6.65
N GLY A 15 4.19 18.42 7.46
CA GLY A 15 4.49 18.12 8.86
C GLY A 15 3.59 18.86 9.84
N ARG A 16 3.87 18.68 11.14
CA ARG A 16 3.12 19.26 12.26
C ARG A 16 4.08 19.84 13.29
N SER A 17 3.79 21.04 13.76
CA SER A 17 4.44 21.66 14.92
C SER A 17 3.45 21.72 16.07
N GLY A 18 3.77 21.07 17.18
CA GLY A 18 3.01 21.17 18.42
C GLY A 18 3.56 22.31 19.29
N TYR A 19 3.02 23.51 19.15
CA TYR A 19 3.21 24.56 20.16
C TYR A 19 2.05 24.46 21.15
N THR A 20 2.32 23.93 22.34
CA THR A 20 1.33 23.55 23.37
C THR A 20 0.37 24.67 23.78
N TYR A 21 0.68 25.94 23.51
CA TYR A 21 -0.18 27.09 23.82
C TYR A 21 -1.01 27.63 22.64
N MET A 22 -0.67 27.29 21.39
CA MET A 22 -1.30 27.82 20.16
C MET A 22 -2.07 26.75 19.37
N GLY A 23 -2.09 25.51 19.86
CA GLY A 23 -2.62 24.36 19.15
C GLY A 23 -1.65 23.83 18.09
N ASP A 24 -2.05 22.74 17.46
CA ASP A 24 -1.25 22.10 16.41
C ASP A 24 -1.30 22.89 15.12
N ARG A 25 -0.12 23.17 14.55
CA ARG A 25 0.01 23.79 13.24
C ARG A 25 0.52 22.77 12.23
N TYR A 26 -0.25 22.57 11.16
CA TYR A 26 0.13 21.73 10.04
C TYR A 26 0.75 22.59 8.93
N PHE A 27 1.54 21.96 8.06
CA PHE A 27 2.22 22.65 6.96
C PHE A 27 2.00 21.94 5.61
N ASN A 28 2.17 22.69 4.53
CA ASN A 28 2.24 22.21 3.14
C ASN A 28 3.38 22.90 2.36
N ASP A 29 4.37 23.43 3.07
CA ASP A 29 5.56 23.98 2.46
C ASP A 29 6.51 22.86 2.02
N LEU A 30 7.38 23.22 1.06
CA LEU A 30 8.42 22.36 0.53
C LEU A 30 9.78 22.95 0.88
N HIS A 31 10.70 22.09 1.31
CA HIS A 31 12.08 22.47 1.59
C HIS A 31 13.02 21.49 0.89
N LEU A 32 14.11 22.03 0.34
CA LEU A 32 15.20 21.26 -0.24
C LEU A 32 16.41 21.38 0.69
N PHE A 33 16.92 20.26 1.16
CA PHE A 33 18.24 20.17 1.77
C PHE A 33 19.28 20.09 0.66
N ASP A 34 20.20 21.05 0.64
CA ASP A 34 21.41 21.03 -0.17
C ASP A 34 22.54 20.45 0.68
N GLY A 35 22.92 19.21 0.42
CA GLY A 35 23.97 18.50 1.13
C GLY A 35 25.38 18.92 0.72
N VAL A 36 25.55 19.70 -0.36
CA VAL A 36 26.85 20.32 -0.67
C VAL A 36 27.06 21.54 0.22
N ARG A 37 26.01 22.36 0.39
CA ARG A 37 26.07 23.56 1.24
C ARG A 37 25.76 23.29 2.72
N GLY A 38 25.17 22.14 3.04
CA GLY A 38 24.78 21.76 4.39
C GLY A 38 23.61 22.60 4.93
N GLY A 39 22.61 22.89 4.10
CA GLY A 39 21.54 23.83 4.48
C GLY A 39 20.18 23.52 3.85
N TRP A 40 19.12 24.01 4.50
CA TRP A 40 17.75 23.95 3.99
C TRP A 40 17.42 25.21 3.22
N LEU A 41 16.80 25.03 2.06
CA LEU A 41 16.33 26.09 1.18
C LEU A 41 14.83 25.93 0.96
N PRO A 42 14.04 27.02 0.96
CA PRO A 42 12.64 26.95 0.59
C PRO A 42 12.53 26.57 -0.89
N LEU A 43 11.65 25.62 -1.19
CA LEU A 43 11.35 25.20 -2.56
C LEU A 43 9.94 25.67 -2.91
N THR A 44 9.85 26.76 -3.67
CA THR A 44 8.54 27.35 -4.02
C THR A 44 7.99 26.69 -5.29
N PRO A 45 6.77 26.14 -5.25
CA PRO A 45 6.12 25.67 -6.47
C PRO A 45 5.99 26.76 -7.53
N ALA A 46 5.98 26.36 -8.79
CA ALA A 46 5.77 27.26 -9.91
C ALA A 46 4.43 28.01 -9.79
N ALA A 47 4.38 29.22 -10.35
CA ALA A 47 3.20 30.07 -10.29
C ALA A 47 1.96 29.35 -10.85
N ALA A 48 0.82 29.53 -10.19
CA ALA A 48 -0.45 28.87 -10.51
C ALA A 48 -0.43 27.33 -10.49
N SER A 49 0.62 26.70 -9.94
CA SER A 49 0.60 25.28 -9.65
C SER A 49 -0.53 24.98 -8.66
N PRO A 50 -1.33 23.91 -8.87
CA PRO A 50 -2.12 23.37 -7.77
C PRO A 50 -1.18 22.97 -6.63
N ALA A 51 -1.68 22.80 -5.41
CA ALA A 51 -0.87 22.33 -4.31
C ALA A 51 -1.69 21.45 -3.37
N PRO A 52 -1.10 20.37 -2.83
CA PRO A 52 -1.71 19.62 -1.75
C PRO A 52 -1.99 20.51 -0.54
N GLY A 53 -3.08 20.22 0.16
CA GLY A 53 -3.40 20.80 1.46
C GLY A 53 -2.38 20.42 2.54
N ARG A 54 -2.41 21.17 3.65
CA ARG A 54 -1.56 20.96 4.83
C ARG A 54 -1.79 19.57 5.42
N ARG A 55 -0.71 18.88 5.76
CA ARG A 55 -0.80 17.49 6.24
C ARG A 55 0.41 17.02 7.02
N ALA A 56 0.17 16.10 7.95
CA ALA A 56 1.20 15.30 8.63
C ALA A 56 0.84 13.80 8.55
N GLY A 57 1.78 12.92 8.91
CA GLY A 57 1.54 11.46 8.84
C GLY A 57 1.33 10.92 7.42
N HIS A 58 1.68 11.69 6.39
CA HIS A 58 1.69 11.25 4.99
C HIS A 58 3.00 10.52 4.69
N ILE A 59 3.02 9.76 3.60
CA ILE A 59 4.27 9.21 3.05
C ILE A 59 4.80 10.10 1.94
N ALA A 60 6.13 10.08 1.77
CA ALA A 60 6.78 10.74 0.66
C ALA A 60 7.87 9.85 0.05
N HIS A 61 7.87 9.71 -1.27
CA HIS A 61 8.83 8.87 -2.01
C HIS A 61 9.33 9.57 -3.27
N LEU A 62 10.57 9.31 -3.66
CA LEU A 62 11.14 9.81 -4.89
C LEU A 62 10.79 8.81 -5.97
N VAL A 63 10.19 9.30 -7.05
CA VAL A 63 9.75 8.49 -8.18
C VAL A 63 10.57 8.88 -9.40
N ASN A 64 11.28 7.89 -9.96
CA ASN A 64 12.08 8.01 -11.18
C ASN A 64 13.06 9.19 -11.16
N ASP A 65 13.60 9.52 -9.98
CA ASP A 65 14.56 10.62 -9.74
C ASP A 65 14.09 12.01 -10.23
N ARG A 66 12.79 12.15 -10.46
CA ARG A 66 12.21 13.32 -11.12
C ARG A 66 11.06 13.91 -10.33
N ALA A 67 10.31 13.10 -9.60
CA ALA A 67 9.13 13.58 -8.89
C ALA A 67 9.11 13.13 -7.44
N VAL A 68 8.62 13.98 -6.56
CA VAL A 68 8.30 13.62 -5.17
C VAL A 68 6.83 13.24 -5.11
N LEU A 69 6.56 11.97 -4.81
CA LEU A 69 5.24 11.48 -4.50
C LEU A 69 4.88 11.80 -3.06
N VAL A 70 3.65 12.26 -2.84
CA VAL A 70 3.02 12.41 -1.52
C VAL A 70 1.68 11.67 -1.53
N HIS A 71 1.43 10.87 -0.51
CA HIS A 71 0.15 10.16 -0.38
C HIS A 71 -0.38 10.18 1.06
N GLY A 72 -1.70 10.40 1.18
CA GLY A 72 -2.44 10.37 2.42
C GLY A 72 -2.03 11.43 3.44
N GLY A 73 -2.14 11.09 4.72
CA GLY A 73 -1.88 11.97 5.86
C GLY A 73 -3.14 12.67 6.37
N LEU A 74 -3.00 13.38 7.49
CA LEU A 74 -4.09 14.01 8.23
C LEU A 74 -4.05 15.54 8.11
N LEU A 75 -5.20 16.16 7.89
CA LEU A 75 -5.44 17.59 8.08
C LEU A 75 -6.03 17.86 9.47
N ASP A 76 -5.37 18.72 10.24
CA ASP A 76 -5.91 19.39 11.42
C ASP A 76 -6.61 18.45 12.43
N GLY A 77 -6.17 17.18 12.54
CA GLY A 77 -6.75 16.21 13.47
C GLY A 77 -8.14 15.68 13.11
N ALA A 78 -8.71 16.06 11.96
CA ALA A 78 -10.13 15.85 11.66
C ALA A 78 -10.40 14.96 10.44
N CYS A 79 -9.59 15.06 9.38
CA CYS A 79 -9.82 14.32 8.14
C CYS A 79 -8.51 13.81 7.54
N SER A 80 -8.45 12.51 7.29
CA SER A 80 -7.38 11.89 6.55
C SER A 80 -7.59 12.06 5.06
N TYR A 81 -6.49 12.13 4.33
CA TYR A 81 -6.47 12.16 2.89
C TYR A 81 -6.29 10.75 2.31
N ALA A 82 -6.88 10.53 1.13
CA ALA A 82 -6.62 9.38 0.26
C ALA A 82 -5.94 9.81 -1.06
N ASP A 83 -5.68 11.10 -1.22
CA ASP A 83 -5.16 11.65 -2.47
C ASP A 83 -3.67 11.33 -2.66
N THR A 84 -3.28 11.26 -3.92
CA THR A 84 -1.87 11.12 -4.33
C THR A 84 -1.47 12.37 -5.10
N TRP A 85 -0.30 12.90 -4.80
CA TRP A 85 0.28 14.07 -5.45
C TRP A 85 1.69 13.77 -5.93
N LEU A 86 2.09 14.37 -7.03
CA LEU A 86 3.46 14.33 -7.56
C LEU A 86 3.96 15.76 -7.70
N PHE A 87 5.12 16.07 -7.14
CA PHE A 87 5.84 17.31 -7.40
C PHE A 87 6.96 17.03 -8.41
N ASP A 88 6.81 17.50 -9.66
CA ASP A 88 7.86 17.36 -10.68
C ASP A 88 8.98 18.36 -10.35
N LEU A 89 10.17 17.83 -10.03
CA LEU A 89 11.34 18.59 -9.60
C LEU A 89 11.98 19.41 -10.73
N VAL A 90 11.66 19.11 -12.00
CA VAL A 90 12.16 19.83 -13.17
C VAL A 90 11.28 21.04 -13.46
N SER A 91 9.97 20.83 -13.49
CA SER A 91 9.00 21.90 -13.78
C SER A 91 8.62 22.74 -12.56
N GLY A 92 8.81 22.21 -11.36
CA GLY A 92 8.37 22.83 -10.10
C GLY A 92 6.85 22.81 -9.91
N HIS A 93 6.11 22.00 -10.68
CA HIS A 93 4.66 21.89 -10.58
C HIS A 93 4.24 20.66 -9.79
N TRP A 94 3.19 20.82 -8.97
CA TRP A 94 2.40 19.70 -8.50
C TRP A 94 1.44 19.22 -9.57
N VAL A 95 1.26 17.91 -9.61
CA VAL A 95 0.34 17.23 -10.50
C VAL A 95 -0.44 16.20 -9.69
N ARG A 96 -1.74 16.10 -9.96
CA ARG A 96 -2.57 15.01 -9.46
C ARG A 96 -2.60 13.90 -10.52
N PRO A 97 -1.94 12.75 -10.29
CA PRO A 97 -1.91 11.66 -11.26
C PRO A 97 -3.33 11.15 -11.50
N PRO A 98 -3.83 11.13 -12.76
CA PRO A 98 -5.23 10.87 -13.07
C PRO A 98 -5.67 9.44 -12.75
N TYR A 99 -4.74 8.50 -12.57
CA TYR A 99 -5.03 7.09 -12.31
C TYR A 99 -4.86 6.68 -10.84
N ALA A 100 -4.51 7.63 -9.96
CA ALA A 100 -4.27 7.34 -8.55
C ALA A 100 -5.52 7.41 -7.67
N ASP A 101 -6.66 7.88 -8.21
CA ASP A 101 -7.96 7.91 -7.52
C ASP A 101 -8.91 6.81 -8.02
N GLY A 102 -8.36 5.69 -8.50
CA GLY A 102 -9.12 4.55 -8.99
C GLY A 102 -9.82 3.74 -7.88
N PRO A 103 -10.63 2.73 -8.24
CA PRO A 103 -11.31 1.86 -7.28
C PRO A 103 -10.35 1.07 -6.37
N ASP A 104 -9.11 0.86 -6.82
CA ASP A 104 -8.05 0.19 -6.08
C ASP A 104 -7.21 1.14 -5.22
N ALA A 105 -7.54 2.44 -5.20
CA ALA A 105 -6.85 3.41 -4.36
C ALA A 105 -7.08 3.09 -2.87
N PRO A 106 -6.03 3.17 -2.04
CA PRO A 106 -6.17 2.94 -0.60
C PRO A 106 -7.12 3.98 0.03
N LEU A 107 -7.87 3.53 1.05
CA LEU A 107 -8.70 4.42 1.87
C LEU A 107 -7.89 5.56 2.50
N ALA A 108 -8.60 6.63 2.84
CA ALA A 108 -8.04 7.76 3.58
C ALA A 108 -7.40 7.29 4.89
N ARG A 109 -6.15 7.69 5.11
CA ARG A 109 -5.35 7.21 6.24
C ARG A 109 -4.19 8.14 6.59
N GLU A 110 -3.74 8.05 7.82
CA GLU A 110 -2.51 8.68 8.30
C GLU A 110 -1.56 7.69 8.96
N SER A 111 -0.32 8.12 9.15
CA SER A 111 0.72 7.39 9.87
C SER A 111 0.90 5.94 9.38
N HIS A 112 0.71 5.73 8.09
CA HIS A 112 0.89 4.44 7.43
C HIS A 112 2.36 4.21 7.11
N ALA A 113 2.77 2.94 7.13
CA ALA A 113 4.14 2.57 6.80
C ALA A 113 4.27 2.44 5.28
N SER A 114 5.43 2.77 4.72
CA SER A 114 5.69 2.58 3.29
C SER A 114 7.15 2.34 2.99
N ALA A 115 7.40 1.66 1.87
CA ALA A 115 8.73 1.39 1.35
C ALA A 115 8.72 1.45 -0.18
N ALA A 116 9.80 1.98 -0.75
CA ALA A 116 10.04 1.91 -2.18
C ALA A 116 10.77 0.60 -2.53
N LEU A 117 10.31 -0.05 -3.60
CA LEU A 117 10.95 -1.18 -4.27
C LEU A 117 11.20 -0.80 -5.73
N PRO A 118 12.04 -1.56 -6.46
CA PRO A 118 12.19 -1.33 -7.90
C PRO A 118 10.82 -1.30 -8.61
N GLY A 119 10.51 -0.17 -9.24
CA GLY A 119 9.27 0.02 -10.01
C GLY A 119 7.99 0.20 -9.18
N SER A 120 8.04 0.24 -7.85
CA SER A 120 6.81 0.25 -7.04
C SER A 120 6.99 0.85 -5.64
N ILE A 121 5.89 1.31 -5.05
CA ILE A 121 5.83 1.76 -3.67
C ILE A 121 4.79 0.92 -2.94
N VAL A 122 5.19 0.31 -1.83
CA VAL A 122 4.32 -0.51 -0.99
C VAL A 122 3.90 0.30 0.23
N LEU A 123 2.61 0.24 0.53
CA LEU A 123 1.97 0.86 1.69
C LEU A 123 1.38 -0.22 2.58
N PHE A 124 1.55 -0.09 3.90
CA PHE A 124 0.93 -0.97 4.88
C PHE A 124 0.29 -0.18 6.03
N GLY A 125 -0.96 -0.54 6.32
CA GLY A 125 -1.69 -0.10 7.51
C GLY A 125 -1.96 1.41 7.56
N GLY A 126 -1.74 2.00 8.72
CA GLY A 126 -2.14 3.38 9.07
C GLY A 126 -3.38 3.42 9.96
N ALA A 127 -3.79 4.64 10.32
CA ALA A 127 -5.05 4.90 11.02
C ALA A 127 -6.04 5.56 10.07
N ALA A 128 -7.29 5.08 10.07
CA ALA A 128 -8.41 5.73 9.40
C ALA A 128 -9.12 6.73 10.33
N ASP A 129 -9.93 7.62 9.76
CA ASP A 129 -10.64 8.69 10.50
C ASP A 129 -11.57 8.20 11.60
N ASN A 130 -12.03 6.95 11.52
CA ASN A 130 -12.85 6.32 12.55
C ASN A 130 -12.03 5.72 13.70
N GLY A 131 -10.72 5.98 13.76
CA GLY A 131 -9.81 5.48 14.78
C GLY A 131 -9.39 4.02 14.58
N MET A 132 -9.80 3.36 13.50
CA MET A 132 -9.37 1.98 13.23
C MET A 132 -7.96 1.93 12.67
N TYR A 133 -7.13 1.06 13.26
CA TYR A 133 -5.84 0.69 12.69
C TYR A 133 -6.02 -0.32 11.56
N LEU A 134 -5.51 0.04 10.39
CA LEU A 134 -5.62 -0.72 9.16
C LEU A 134 -4.49 -1.76 9.07
N SER A 135 -4.77 -2.89 8.42
CA SER A 135 -3.80 -3.97 8.12
C SER A 135 -3.75 -4.33 6.63
N ASP A 136 -4.35 -3.50 5.78
CA ASP A 136 -4.32 -3.70 4.33
C ASP A 136 -2.97 -3.31 3.74
N VAL A 137 -2.69 -3.88 2.57
CA VAL A 137 -1.54 -3.56 1.76
C VAL A 137 -2.02 -2.98 0.44
N ALA A 138 -1.45 -1.85 0.06
CA ALA A 138 -1.63 -1.25 -1.25
C ALA A 138 -0.27 -1.11 -1.94
N VAL A 139 -0.22 -1.39 -3.25
CA VAL A 139 0.99 -1.27 -4.06
C VAL A 139 0.73 -0.28 -5.17
N LEU A 140 1.56 0.75 -5.26
CA LEU A 140 1.57 1.70 -6.37
C LEU A 140 2.63 1.28 -7.39
N ASP A 141 2.20 1.04 -8.63
CA ASP A 141 3.11 0.90 -9.76
C ASP A 141 3.61 2.29 -10.16
N THR A 142 4.93 2.51 -10.11
CA THR A 142 5.52 3.84 -10.36
C THR A 142 5.62 4.22 -11.84
N GLY A 143 5.47 3.25 -12.75
CA GLY A 143 5.45 3.50 -14.19
C GLY A 143 4.08 3.93 -14.70
N THR A 144 3.02 3.33 -14.15
CA THR A 144 1.62 3.57 -14.53
C THR A 144 0.89 4.50 -13.57
N LEU A 145 1.45 4.73 -12.37
CA LEU A 145 0.87 5.51 -11.28
C LEU A 145 -0.51 5.02 -10.87
N ARG A 146 -0.66 3.69 -10.82
CA ARG A 146 -1.89 2.99 -10.44
C ARG A 146 -1.70 2.21 -9.17
N TRP A 147 -2.63 2.39 -8.23
CA TRP A 147 -2.74 1.55 -7.06
C TRP A 147 -3.32 0.19 -7.44
N ALA A 148 -2.85 -0.84 -6.75
CA ALA A 148 -3.40 -2.19 -6.78
C ALA A 148 -3.53 -2.68 -5.33
N THR A 149 -4.58 -3.46 -5.08
CA THR A 149 -4.77 -4.13 -3.79
C THR A 149 -4.11 -5.51 -3.81
N GLY A 150 -3.45 -5.87 -2.72
CA GLY A 150 -2.78 -7.17 -2.60
C GLY A 150 -1.39 -7.24 -3.26
N GLY A 151 -0.87 -8.47 -3.45
CA GLY A 151 0.48 -8.69 -4.02
C GLY A 151 1.62 -8.81 -3.00
N VAL A 152 1.31 -8.75 -1.70
CA VAL A 152 2.28 -8.95 -0.61
C VAL A 152 1.78 -10.06 0.31
N VAL A 153 2.65 -11.01 0.61
CA VAL A 153 2.39 -12.18 1.45
C VAL A 153 3.29 -12.11 2.68
N ALA A 154 2.71 -12.11 3.88
CA ALA A 154 3.49 -12.17 5.11
C ALA A 154 4.07 -13.58 5.33
N ARG A 155 5.35 -13.66 5.73
CA ARG A 155 5.89 -14.92 6.26
C ARG A 155 5.58 -15.01 7.76
N GLY A 156 4.74 -15.97 8.13
CA GLY A 156 4.32 -16.21 9.51
C GLY A 156 2.95 -15.60 9.80
N ALA A 157 2.78 -15.00 10.98
CA ALA A 157 1.52 -14.34 11.34
C ALA A 157 1.36 -13.06 10.53
N THR A 158 0.19 -12.89 9.89
CA THR A 158 -0.17 -11.63 9.22
C THR A 158 -0.09 -10.49 10.24
N PRO A 159 0.61 -9.39 9.93
CA PRO A 159 0.70 -8.30 10.87
C PRO A 159 -0.68 -7.71 11.14
N VAL A 160 -1.02 -7.57 12.42
CA VAL A 160 -2.22 -6.85 12.84
C VAL A 160 -2.14 -5.39 12.45
N GLY A 161 -3.32 -4.76 12.34
CA GLY A 161 -3.42 -3.37 11.95
C GLY A 161 -2.66 -2.46 12.88
N ARG A 162 -1.95 -1.48 12.31
CA ARG A 162 -1.09 -0.57 13.07
C ARG A 162 -0.84 0.75 12.39
N ALA A 163 -0.55 1.78 13.18
CA ALA A 163 -0.06 3.08 12.74
C ALA A 163 1.33 3.38 13.33
N GLY A 164 2.09 4.26 12.69
CA GLY A 164 3.43 4.67 13.14
C GLY A 164 4.49 3.56 13.04
N ALA A 165 4.22 2.50 12.25
CA ALA A 165 5.20 1.46 12.00
C ALA A 165 6.25 1.91 10.98
N ALA A 166 7.43 1.30 11.05
CA ALA A 166 8.47 1.44 10.03
C ALA A 166 8.38 0.27 9.04
N LEU A 167 8.44 0.56 7.74
CA LEU A 167 8.54 -0.43 6.67
C LEU A 167 9.81 -0.11 5.87
N ALA A 168 10.67 -1.10 5.67
CA ALA A 168 11.93 -0.92 4.94
C ALA A 168 12.21 -2.11 4.03
N PRO A 169 12.80 -1.90 2.84
CA PRO A 169 13.24 -2.99 2.00
C PRO A 169 14.43 -3.71 2.64
N ILE A 170 14.37 -5.04 2.64
CA ILE A 170 15.51 -5.95 2.91
C ILE A 170 16.27 -6.19 1.60
N ASP A 171 15.51 -6.39 0.52
CA ASP A 171 15.98 -6.53 -0.85
C ASP A 171 14.83 -6.18 -1.82
N ASP A 172 15.04 -6.42 -3.11
CA ASP A 172 14.10 -6.10 -4.20
C ASP A 172 12.73 -6.80 -4.10
N ARG A 173 12.57 -7.78 -3.20
CA ARG A 173 11.34 -8.57 -3.05
C ARG A 173 10.84 -8.74 -1.62
N ARG A 174 11.55 -8.21 -0.62
CA ARG A 174 11.23 -8.44 0.78
C ARG A 174 11.27 -7.14 1.56
N LEU A 175 10.28 -6.96 2.40
CA LEU A 175 10.13 -5.81 3.28
C LEU A 175 10.14 -6.27 4.74
N LEU A 176 10.74 -5.47 5.60
CA LEU A 176 10.69 -5.62 7.04
C LEU A 176 9.75 -4.57 7.63
N LEU A 177 8.71 -5.02 8.32
CA LEU A 177 7.80 -4.19 9.09
C LEU A 177 8.18 -4.28 10.57
N VAL A 178 8.42 -3.15 11.23
CA VAL A 178 8.80 -3.09 12.65
C VAL A 178 7.97 -2.06 13.40
N GLY A 179 7.58 -2.42 14.63
CA GLY A 179 6.94 -1.51 15.58
C GLY A 179 5.53 -1.10 15.15
N GLY A 180 5.16 0.12 15.52
CA GLY A 180 3.81 0.68 15.35
C GLY A 180 2.86 0.35 16.49
N GLU A 181 1.85 1.19 16.63
CA GLU A 181 0.77 1.07 17.61
C GLU A 181 -0.40 0.28 17.01
N THR A 182 -0.90 -0.72 17.75
CA THR A 182 -1.93 -1.65 17.28
C THR A 182 -3.27 -1.48 18.00
N GLY A 183 -3.38 -0.54 18.95
CA GLY A 183 -4.57 -0.35 19.79
C GLY A 183 -4.79 -1.41 20.86
N TRP A 184 -3.93 -2.44 20.91
CA TRP A 184 -3.90 -3.47 21.94
C TRP A 184 -2.58 -3.36 22.71
N SER A 185 -2.63 -3.19 24.03
CA SER A 185 -1.45 -3.23 24.89
C SER A 185 -0.93 -4.66 24.97
N THR A 186 -0.11 -5.07 24.01
CA THR A 186 0.75 -6.25 24.19
C THR A 186 2.19 -5.84 23.92
N GLU A 187 2.99 -5.96 24.97
CA GLU A 187 4.44 -5.81 24.92
C GLU A 187 5.03 -6.67 23.80
N GLY A 188 5.91 -6.08 23.00
CA GLY A 188 6.79 -6.80 22.10
C GLY A 188 6.54 -6.49 20.63
N GLY A 189 7.03 -5.34 20.17
CA GLY A 189 7.21 -5.04 18.76
C GLY A 189 8.23 -6.00 18.13
N ARG A 190 7.79 -7.20 17.76
CA ARG A 190 8.59 -8.12 16.94
C ARG A 190 8.45 -7.71 15.47
N GLY A 191 9.56 -7.69 14.75
CA GLY A 191 9.56 -7.42 13.31
C GLY A 191 8.88 -8.54 12.52
N VAL A 192 8.16 -8.17 11.45
CA VAL A 192 7.51 -9.10 10.52
C VAL A 192 8.10 -8.92 9.13
N VAL A 193 8.42 -10.03 8.46
CA VAL A 193 8.91 -10.02 7.07
C VAL A 193 7.73 -10.20 6.12
N LEU A 194 7.59 -9.28 5.18
CA LEU A 194 6.59 -9.27 4.12
C LEU A 194 7.30 -9.58 2.80
N ASP A 195 6.89 -10.64 2.11
CA ASP A 195 7.37 -10.97 0.77
C ASP A 195 6.46 -10.29 -0.26
N THR A 196 7.05 -9.57 -1.20
CA THR A 196 6.31 -8.99 -2.31
C THR A 196 6.28 -9.99 -3.46
N ALA A 197 5.12 -10.58 -3.70
CA ALA A 197 4.90 -11.47 -4.82
C ALA A 197 4.65 -10.66 -6.10
N TYR A 198 5.70 -10.05 -6.64
CA TYR A 198 5.68 -9.48 -7.99
C TYR A 198 5.83 -10.62 -9.02
N ALA A 199 4.74 -11.33 -9.29
CA ALA A 199 4.52 -11.68 -10.70
C ALA A 199 4.10 -10.35 -11.31
N SER A 200 4.97 -9.74 -12.12
CA SER A 200 4.76 -8.41 -12.70
C SER A 200 3.31 -8.27 -13.19
N VAL A 201 2.70 -7.09 -13.12
CA VAL A 201 1.34 -6.89 -13.68
C VAL A 201 1.28 -7.36 -15.16
N ALA A 202 2.43 -7.42 -15.85
CA ALA A 202 2.64 -8.10 -17.12
C ALA A 202 2.59 -9.64 -17.04
N GLU A 203 3.37 -10.31 -16.18
CA GLU A 203 3.31 -11.77 -15.96
C GLU A 203 1.96 -12.21 -15.38
N MET A 204 1.31 -11.41 -14.55
CA MET A 204 -0.02 -11.70 -14.01
C MET A 204 -1.08 -11.58 -15.11
N ARG A 205 -0.92 -10.64 -16.06
CA ARG A 205 -1.72 -10.59 -17.30
C ARG A 205 -1.39 -11.70 -18.28
N GLU A 206 -0.14 -12.12 -18.41
CA GLU A 206 0.29 -13.24 -19.26
C GLU A 206 -0.07 -14.59 -18.65
N LEU A 207 -0.09 -14.75 -17.33
CA LEU A 207 -0.57 -15.94 -16.63
C LEU A 207 -2.10 -16.00 -16.67
N MET A 208 -2.79 -14.87 -16.57
CA MET A 208 -4.23 -14.78 -16.80
C MET A 208 -4.59 -14.98 -18.28
N ALA A 209 -3.79 -14.46 -19.22
CA ALA A 209 -3.98 -14.65 -20.66
C ALA A 209 -3.56 -16.05 -21.13
N ALA A 210 -2.55 -16.68 -20.52
CA ALA A 210 -2.16 -18.07 -20.74
C ALA A 210 -3.15 -19.03 -20.06
N ALA A 211 -3.82 -18.62 -18.98
CA ALA A 211 -4.98 -19.31 -18.42
C ALA A 211 -6.24 -19.17 -19.31
N VAL A 212 -6.31 -18.12 -20.15
CA VAL A 212 -7.34 -17.96 -21.20
C VAL A 212 -6.92 -18.61 -22.53
N GLY A 213 -5.62 -18.87 -22.73
CA GLY A 213 -5.03 -19.39 -23.97
C GLY A 213 -4.64 -20.87 -23.96
N ARG A 214 -4.82 -21.58 -22.85
CA ARG A 214 -4.67 -23.05 -22.81
C ARG A 214 -6.00 -23.69 -22.46
N GLY A 215 -6.74 -24.05 -23.51
CA GLY A 215 -7.78 -25.07 -23.39
C GLY A 215 -7.18 -26.33 -22.75
N GLY A 216 -7.74 -26.73 -21.61
CA GLY A 216 -7.42 -28.01 -20.97
C GLY A 216 -7.43 -28.02 -19.44
N GLY A 217 -8.63 -27.92 -18.84
CA GLY A 217 -8.97 -28.70 -17.63
C GLY A 217 -8.82 -28.06 -16.25
N ALA A 218 -9.83 -27.30 -15.81
CA ALA A 218 -10.21 -27.24 -14.39
C ALA A 218 -11.68 -26.80 -14.21
N GLU A 219 -12.61 -27.41 -14.96
CA GLU A 219 -14.03 -27.19 -14.70
C GLU A 219 -14.55 -28.00 -13.50
N ALA A 220 -13.80 -29.01 -13.03
CA ALA A 220 -14.21 -29.91 -11.97
C ALA A 220 -13.57 -29.59 -10.61
N CYS A 221 -14.33 -29.80 -9.53
CA CYS A 221 -13.93 -29.65 -8.15
C CYS A 221 -12.70 -30.52 -7.82
N VAL A 222 -11.65 -29.93 -7.23
CA VAL A 222 -10.40 -30.65 -6.90
C VAL A 222 -10.54 -31.73 -5.82
N VAL A 223 -11.70 -31.78 -5.14
CA VAL A 223 -11.98 -32.74 -4.06
C VAL A 223 -12.74 -33.94 -4.60
N CYS A 224 -13.83 -33.73 -5.34
CA CYS A 224 -14.65 -34.83 -5.85
C CYS A 224 -14.42 -35.17 -7.32
N LEU A 225 -13.70 -34.31 -8.07
CA LEU A 225 -13.35 -34.44 -9.49
C LEU A 225 -14.55 -34.65 -10.43
N THR A 226 -15.77 -34.42 -9.95
CA THR A 226 -17.03 -34.82 -10.62
C THR A 226 -18.01 -33.67 -10.76
N ALA A 227 -18.08 -32.79 -9.77
CA ALA A 227 -18.96 -31.63 -9.78
C ALA A 227 -18.20 -30.39 -10.27
N PRO A 228 -18.85 -29.43 -10.93
CA PRO A 228 -18.19 -28.22 -11.34
C PRO A 228 -17.74 -27.38 -10.13
N VAL A 229 -16.65 -26.63 -10.30
CA VAL A 229 -16.26 -25.62 -9.32
C VAL A 229 -17.34 -24.53 -9.28
N ASP A 230 -17.88 -24.24 -8.10
CA ASP A 230 -18.93 -23.22 -7.91
C ASP A 230 -18.78 -22.44 -6.59
N THR A 231 -17.65 -22.60 -5.89
CA THR A 231 -17.46 -22.04 -4.55
C THR A 231 -16.10 -21.37 -4.40
N VAL A 232 -16.11 -20.15 -3.88
CA VAL A 232 -14.90 -19.42 -3.48
C VAL A 232 -14.72 -19.51 -1.96
N PHE A 233 -13.49 -19.80 -1.52
CA PHE A 233 -13.11 -19.72 -0.11
C PHE A 233 -12.69 -18.29 0.23
N LEU A 234 -13.44 -17.62 1.09
CA LEU A 234 -13.11 -16.27 1.55
C LEU A 234 -11.89 -16.35 2.50
N TRP A 235 -11.10 -15.28 2.55
CA TRP A 235 -9.71 -15.18 3.03
C TRP A 235 -8.60 -15.62 2.07
N CYS A 236 -8.76 -16.73 1.33
CA CYS A 236 -7.72 -17.18 0.37
C CYS A 236 -8.10 -17.04 -1.11
N ALA A 237 -9.35 -16.65 -1.39
CA ALA A 237 -9.91 -16.46 -2.73
C ALA A 237 -9.83 -17.67 -3.68
N HIS A 238 -9.45 -18.86 -3.20
CA HIS A 238 -9.35 -20.04 -4.04
C HIS A 238 -10.74 -20.55 -4.48
N TYR A 239 -10.91 -20.64 -5.80
CA TYR A 239 -12.09 -21.18 -6.48
C TYR A 239 -11.75 -22.58 -7.02
N VAL A 240 -11.85 -23.59 -6.16
CA VAL A 240 -11.37 -24.95 -6.45
C VAL A 240 -12.37 -26.04 -6.08
N CYS A 241 -13.43 -25.71 -5.35
CA CYS A 241 -14.41 -26.68 -4.85
C CYS A 241 -15.83 -26.43 -5.37
N CYS A 242 -16.61 -27.51 -5.45
CA CYS A 242 -18.07 -27.42 -5.45
C CYS A 242 -18.58 -27.14 -4.03
N TRP A 243 -19.80 -26.62 -3.91
CA TRP A 243 -20.40 -26.20 -2.63
C TRP A 243 -20.54 -27.35 -1.64
N ALA A 244 -20.79 -28.56 -2.13
CA ALA A 244 -20.87 -29.75 -1.29
C ALA A 244 -19.51 -30.10 -0.66
N CYS A 245 -18.43 -30.07 -1.45
CA CYS A 245 -17.08 -30.35 -0.98
C CYS A 245 -16.51 -29.23 -0.11
N ALA A 246 -16.83 -27.96 -0.44
CA ALA A 246 -16.38 -26.80 0.32
C ALA A 246 -16.78 -26.89 1.80
N LYS A 247 -18.03 -27.29 2.08
CA LYS A 247 -18.53 -27.49 3.45
C LYS A 247 -17.84 -28.62 4.21
N ARG A 248 -17.25 -29.59 3.51
CA ARG A 248 -16.55 -30.73 4.13
C ARG A 248 -15.08 -30.46 4.42
N VAL A 249 -14.43 -29.66 3.57
CA VAL A 249 -13.00 -29.34 3.72
C VAL A 249 -12.76 -28.13 4.62
N MET A 250 -13.78 -27.28 4.81
CA MET A 250 -13.75 -26.26 5.86
C MET A 250 -13.46 -26.89 7.24
N PRO A 251 -12.60 -26.26 8.07
CA PRO A 251 -12.12 -24.89 7.94
C PRO A 251 -10.79 -24.74 7.18
N THR A 252 -10.42 -25.67 6.30
CA THR A 252 -9.11 -25.63 5.61
C THR A 252 -9.26 -25.65 4.09
N CYS A 253 -8.57 -24.75 3.39
CA CYS A 253 -8.57 -24.75 1.92
C CYS A 253 -7.77 -25.97 1.40
N PRO A 254 -8.32 -26.81 0.50
CA PRO A 254 -7.62 -27.98 -0.01
C PRO A 254 -6.44 -27.63 -0.94
N LEU A 255 -6.40 -26.39 -1.47
CA LEU A 255 -5.32 -25.94 -2.33
C LEU A 255 -4.16 -25.34 -1.53
N CYS A 256 -4.41 -24.32 -0.72
CA CYS A 256 -3.35 -23.62 0.03
C CYS A 256 -3.19 -24.06 1.48
N ARG A 257 -4.05 -24.95 1.99
CA ARG A 257 -4.11 -25.38 3.40
C ARG A 257 -4.31 -24.24 4.40
N GLY A 258 -4.68 -23.04 3.94
CA GLY A 258 -5.01 -21.90 4.79
C GLY A 258 -6.37 -22.05 5.47
N HIS A 259 -6.56 -21.36 6.60
CA HIS A 259 -7.82 -21.37 7.33
C HIS A 259 -8.92 -20.62 6.55
N VAL A 260 -10.09 -21.23 6.46
CA VAL A 260 -11.26 -20.74 5.75
C VAL A 260 -12.36 -20.48 6.77
N PHE A 261 -12.57 -19.19 7.07
CA PHE A 261 -13.63 -18.77 7.97
C PHE A 261 -15.01 -18.78 7.30
N LYS A 262 -15.06 -18.65 5.97
CA LYS A 262 -16.31 -18.62 5.22
C LYS A 262 -16.10 -19.09 3.78
N ALA A 263 -17.02 -19.90 3.27
CA ALA A 263 -17.11 -20.24 1.85
C ALA A 263 -18.36 -19.57 1.26
N GLN A 264 -18.28 -19.12 0.01
CA GLN A 264 -19.39 -18.49 -0.70
C GLN A 264 -19.62 -19.18 -2.04
N ARG A 265 -20.86 -19.61 -2.28
CA ARG A 265 -21.28 -20.15 -3.57
C ARG A 265 -21.41 -19.01 -4.58
N VAL A 266 -20.85 -19.21 -5.77
CA VAL A 266 -20.89 -18.28 -6.91
C VAL A 266 -21.88 -18.82 -7.92
N PHE A 267 -22.93 -18.04 -8.22
CA PHE A 267 -23.89 -18.37 -9.26
C PHE A 267 -23.41 -17.75 -10.58
N LYS A 268 -23.16 -18.58 -11.61
CA LYS A 268 -22.94 -18.11 -12.97
C LYS A 268 -24.32 -17.67 -13.54
N ARG A 269 -24.41 -16.44 -14.05
CA ARG A 269 -25.56 -15.98 -14.84
C ARG A 269 -25.45 -16.47 -16.27
#